data_AF-A0A4Y3IIZ3-F1
#
_entry.id   AF-A0A4Y3IIZ3-F1
#
_cell.length_a   1.000
_cell.length_b   1.000
_cell.length_c   1.000
_cell.angle_alpha   90.00
_cell.angle_beta   90.00
_cell.angle_gamma   90.00
#
_symmetry.space_group_name_H-M   'P 1'
#
loop_
_entity.id
_entity.type
_entity.pdbx_description
1 polymer ?
#
loop_
_entity_poly.entity_id
_entity_poly.type
_entity_poly.pdbx_seq_one_letter_code
_entity_poly.pdbx_strand_id
1 'polypeptide(L)' 'MLDDLPPLSHEEQQKAVERIQELMASGMSTAQAIKQVAEDIRAEFKKDQEQ' A
#
# COMPACT_ATOMS: atom_id res chain seq x y z
N MET A 1 -12.79 -5.41 7.04
CA MET A 1 -11.60 -6.03 6.36
C MET A 1 -10.77 -5.02 5.57
N LEU A 2 -11.24 -3.78 5.35
CA LEU A 2 -10.39 -2.64 4.96
C LEU A 2 -10.05 -1.73 6.16
N ASP A 3 -10.70 -1.94 7.30
CA ASP A 3 -10.58 -1.17 8.57
C ASP A 3 -9.23 -1.31 9.29
N ASP A 4 -8.32 -2.08 8.72
CA ASP A 4 -7.03 -2.45 9.30
C ASP A 4 -5.86 -1.84 8.50
N LEU A 5 -6.20 -0.87 7.63
CA LEU A 5 -5.23 0.03 7.01
C LEU A 5 -5.17 1.33 7.83
N PRO A 6 -3.97 1.82 8.16
CA PRO A 6 -3.83 3.11 8.82
C PRO A 6 -4.44 4.22 7.95
N PRO A 7 -4.98 5.30 8.55
CA PRO A 7 -5.48 6.43 7.78
C PRO A 7 -4.32 7.08 7.02
N LEU A 8 -4.34 6.97 5.69
CA LEU A 8 -3.33 7.52 4.80
C LEU A 8 -3.63 8.99 4.50
N SER A 9 -2.60 9.83 4.50
CA SER A 9 -2.65 11.16 3.91
C SER A 9 -2.92 11.09 2.40
N HIS A 10 -3.37 12.20 1.81
CA HIS A 10 -3.57 12.27 0.36
C HIS A 10 -2.29 11.95 -0.44
N GLU A 11 -1.13 12.33 0.08
CA GLU A 11 0.15 12.03 -0.56
C GLU A 11 0.45 10.53 -0.52
N GLU A 12 0.22 9.86 0.60
CA GLU A 12 0.43 8.42 0.74
C GLU A 12 -0.57 7.62 -0.09
N GLN A 13 -1.82 8.09 -0.21
CA GLN A 13 -2.81 7.49 -1.11
C GLN A 13 -2.34 7.57 -2.57
N GLN A 14 -1.82 8.72 -3.00
CA GLN A 14 -1.31 8.90 -4.35
C GLN A 14 -0.11 7.99 -4.62
N LYS A 15 0.84 7.90 -3.68
CA LYS A 15 1.98 6.97 -3.76
C LYS A 15 1.52 5.51 -3.84
N ALA A 16 0.52 5.13 -3.05
CA ALA A 16 -0.05 3.77 -3.10
C ALA A 16 -0.64 3.46 -4.47
N VAL A 17 -1.36 4.40 -5.08
CA VAL A 17 -1.93 4.27 -6.42
C VAL A 17 -0.85 4.13 -7.48
N GLU A 18 0.19 4.97 -7.43
CA GLU A 18 1.34 4.89 -8.34
C GLU A 18 2.05 3.54 -8.22
N ARG A 19 2.26 3.06 -6.99
CA ARG A 19 2.87 1.76 -6.73
C ARG A 19 2.05 0.60 -7.30
N ILE A 20 0.73 0.64 -7.15
CA ILE A 20 -0.17 -0.36 -7.74
C ILE A 20 -0.05 -0.34 -9.27
N GLN A 21 0.00 0.84 -9.89
CA GLN A 21 0.16 0.98 -11.34
C GLN A 21 1.51 0.44 -11.84
N GLU A 22 2.61 0.72 -11.13
CA GLU A 22 3.93 0.16 -11.43
C GLU A 22 3.92 -1.38 -11.39
N LEU A 23 3.32 -1.96 -10.34
CA LEU A 23 3.20 -3.40 -10.19
C LEU A 23 2.36 -4.00 -11.32
N MET A 24 1.24 -3.37 -11.68
CA MET A 24 0.43 -3.82 -12.82
C MET A 24 1.20 -3.72 -14.15
N ALA A 25 1.99 -2.67 -14.35
CA ALA A 25 2.84 -2.52 -15.53
C ALA A 25 3.91 -3.61 -15.63
N SER A 26 4.37 -4.14 -14.48
CA SER A 26 5.27 -5.31 -14.42
C SER A 26 4.58 -6.65 -14.72
N GLY A 27 3.26 -6.66 -14.98
CA GLY A 27 2.47 -7.86 -15.26
C GLY A 27 1.82 -8.48 -14.01
N MET A 28 1.87 -7.82 -12.85
CA MET A 28 1.17 -8.27 -11.65
C MET A 28 -0.34 -8.04 -11.78
N SER A 29 -1.16 -8.99 -11.31
CA SER A 29 -2.61 -8.77 -11.27
C SER A 29 -2.97 -7.66 -10.28
N THR A 30 -4.02 -6.90 -10.57
CA THR A 30 -4.48 -5.80 -9.71
C THR A 30 -4.74 -6.24 -8.28
N ALA A 31 -5.33 -7.42 -8.07
CA ALA A 31 -5.60 -7.95 -6.73
C ALA A 31 -4.31 -8.25 -5.94
N GLN A 32 -3.28 -8.80 -6.61
CA GLN A 32 -1.98 -9.04 -5.99
C GLN A 32 -1.25 -7.72 -5.70
N ALA A 33 -1.30 -6.76 -6.62
CA ALA A 33 -0.68 -5.45 -6.45
C ALA A 33 -1.29 -4.69 -5.25
N ILE A 34 -2.62 -4.66 -5.14
CA ILE A 34 -3.32 -4.05 -4.00
C ILE A 34 -2.91 -4.73 -2.70
N LYS A 35 -2.87 -6.07 -2.68
CA LYS A 35 -2.50 -6.82 -1.48
C LYS A 35 -1.06 -6.50 -1.05
N GLN A 36 -0.10 -6.49 -1.98
CA GLN A 36 1.29 -6.18 -1.70
C GLN A 36 1.43 -4.77 -1.12
N VAL A 37 0.82 -3.76 -1.76
CA VAL A 37 0.90 -2.37 -1.30
C VAL A 37 0.23 -2.18 0.06
N ALA A 38 -0.88 -2.88 0.32
CA ALA A 38 -1.54 -2.86 1.63
C ALA A 38 -0.65 -3.48 2.73
N GLU A 39 0.07 -4.57 2.43
CA GLU A 39 1.02 -5.18 3.36
C GLU A 39 2.21 -4.26 3.63
N ASP A 40 2.77 -3.63 2.59
CA ASP A 40 3.88 -2.68 2.71
C ASP A 40 3.49 -1.48 3.59
N ILE A 41 2.31 -0.90 3.37
CA ILE A 41 1.79 0.22 4.16
C ILE A 41 1.67 -0.14 5.64
N ARG A 42 1.16 -1.35 5.96
CA ARG A 42 1.05 -1.81 7.35
C ARG A 42 2.42 -2.02 7.98
N ALA A 43 3.38 -2.55 7.23
CA ALA A 43 4.74 -2.78 7.70
C ALA A 43 5.45 -1.47 8.03
N GLU A 44 5.34 -0.46 7.16
CA GLU A 44 5.90 0.88 7.39
C GLU A 44 5.23 1.56 8.59
N PHE A 45 3.89 1.54 8.66
CA PHE A 45 3.17 2.11 9.80
C PHE A 45 3.57 1.45 11.13
N LYS A 46 3.77 0.13 11.15
CA LYS A 46 4.20 -0.58 12.36
C LYS A 46 5.63 -0.19 12.76
N LYS A 47 6.56 -0.06 11.81
CA LYS A 47 7.93 0.41 12.09
C LYS A 47 7.96 1.84 12.61
N ASP A 48 7.08 2.71 12.13
CA ASP A 48 6.97 4.09 12.59
C ASP A 48 6.39 4.18 14.01
N GLN A 49 5.53 3.24 14.42
CA GLN A 49 5.01 3.15 15.79
C GLN A 49 6.02 2.54 16.78
N GLU A 50 6.99 1.76 16.30
CA GLU A 50 8.01 1.08 17.12
C GLU A 50 9.32 1.90 17.27
N GLN A 51 9.43 3.06 16.61
CA GLN A 51 10.55 4.02 16.73
C GLN A 51 10.25 5.17 17.68
#